data_AF-A0A3Q3W6H0-F1
#
_entry.id   AF-A0A3Q3W6H0-F1
#
_cell.length_a   1.000
_cell.length_b   1.000
_cell.length_c   1.000
_cell.angle_alpha   90.00
_cell.angle_beta   90.00
_cell.angle_gamma   90.00
#
_symmetry.space_group_name_H-M   'P 1'
#
loop_
_entity.id
_entity.type
_entity.pdbx_description
1 polymer ?
#
loop_
_entity_poly.entity_id
_entity_poly.type
_entity_poly.pdbx_seq_one_letter_code
_entity_poly.pdbx_strand_id
1 'polypeptide(L)'
;NKKGYYSGCLQAGGSCQIMGRGGGASCRPCSDTELLLAVCSSDFVVRGSISSVSHNSARQTSQVEVSAARVYWQRGGVFERHAAAPLWRGHIVTLLQCHVKPGDGEFLFMGSEHFGEAWLGCAPRYKDFLSVYKTAWAARRNSCDFPLD
;
A
#
# COMPACT_ATOMS: atom_id res chain seq x y z
N ASN A 1 2.93 28.79 -12.96
CA ASN A 1 3.26 28.74 -11.53
C ASN A 1 3.42 27.30 -11.05
N LYS A 2 4.60 26.69 -11.26
CA LYS A 2 5.00 25.43 -10.62
C LYS A 2 6.30 25.71 -9.87
N LYS A 3 6.25 25.79 -8.54
CA LYS A 3 7.46 25.82 -7.72
C LYS A 3 7.91 24.38 -7.52
N GLY A 4 8.97 24.00 -8.21
CA GLY A 4 9.72 22.78 -7.95
C GLY A 4 10.47 22.91 -6.63
N TYR A 5 10.37 21.89 -5.78
CA TYR A 5 11.19 21.75 -4.58
C TYR A 5 12.40 20.89 -4.95
N TYR A 6 13.54 21.53 -5.18
CA TYR A 6 14.82 20.84 -5.36
C TYR A 6 15.31 20.36 -3.98
N SER A 7 15.38 19.05 -3.77
CA SER A 7 16.13 18.47 -2.65
C SER A 7 17.53 18.13 -3.17
N GLY A 8 18.54 18.81 -2.63
CA GLY A 8 19.93 18.70 -3.07
C GLY A 8 20.58 17.38 -2.65
N CYS A 9 21.40 16.81 -3.55
CA CYS A 9 22.33 15.74 -3.26
C CYS A 9 23.62 16.34 -2.68
N LEU A 10 24.05 15.94 -1.49
CA LEU A 10 25.40 16.21 -0.99
C LEU A 10 26.30 15.03 -1.36
N GLN A 11 27.30 15.27 -2.22
CA GLN A 11 28.26 14.27 -2.69
C GLN A 11 29.41 14.08 -1.69
N ALA A 12 29.63 12.85 -1.27
CA ALA A 12 30.96 12.34 -0.92
C ALA A 12 30.99 10.81 -1.11
N GLY A 13 31.70 10.33 -2.14
CA GLY A 13 32.14 8.92 -2.25
C GLY A 13 31.17 7.92 -2.88
N GLY A 14 31.15 7.84 -4.21
CA GLY A 14 31.22 6.55 -4.93
C GLY A 14 30.04 5.58 -4.93
N SER A 15 28.89 5.88 -4.33
CA SER A 15 27.67 5.11 -4.59
C SER A 15 26.45 6.02 -4.41
N CYS A 16 25.71 6.25 -5.51
CA CYS A 16 24.40 6.91 -5.43
C CYS A 16 23.43 5.90 -4.81
N GLN A 17 23.41 5.81 -3.48
CA GLN A 17 22.34 5.11 -2.80
C GLN A 17 21.08 5.94 -3.03
N ILE A 18 20.20 5.43 -3.87
CA ILE A 18 18.79 5.81 -3.89
C ILE A 18 18.28 5.55 -2.47
N MET A 19 18.33 6.56 -1.61
CA MET A 19 17.47 6.63 -0.43
C MET A 19 16.07 7.01 -0.91
N GLY A 20 15.52 6.20 -1.83
CA GLY A 20 14.10 5.96 -1.78
C GLY A 20 13.86 5.47 -0.36
N ARG A 21 12.88 6.04 0.34
CA ARG A 21 12.35 5.44 1.56
C ARG A 21 11.71 4.10 1.18
N GLY A 22 12.53 3.14 0.77
CA GLY A 22 12.29 1.74 0.99
C GLY A 22 12.32 1.60 2.50
N GLY A 23 11.13 1.62 3.10
CA GLY A 23 10.93 0.70 4.21
C GLY A 23 11.25 -0.66 3.59
N GLY A 24 12.46 -1.17 3.82
CA GLY A 24 12.76 -2.57 3.52
C GLY A 24 11.59 -3.34 4.10
N ALA A 25 10.87 -4.07 3.24
CA ALA A 25 9.64 -4.75 3.60
C ALA A 25 9.97 -5.87 4.59
N SER A 26 10.29 -5.50 5.83
CA SER A 26 10.23 -6.39 6.96
C SER A 26 8.77 -6.79 7.04
N CYS A 27 8.49 -8.09 7.04
CA CYS A 27 7.15 -8.64 7.07
C CYS A 27 6.45 -8.46 8.43
N ARG A 28 6.80 -7.39 9.14
CA ARG A 28 6.16 -6.98 10.38
C ARG A 28 4.88 -6.21 10.04
N PRO A 29 3.85 -6.31 10.89
CA PRO A 29 2.71 -5.43 10.80
C PRO A 29 3.16 -3.97 10.98
N CYS A 30 2.56 -3.07 10.21
CA CYS A 30 2.79 -1.64 10.36
C CYS A 30 2.28 -1.14 11.71
N SER A 31 3.04 -0.26 12.37
CA SER A 31 2.60 0.44 13.57
C SER A 31 1.51 1.47 13.27
N ASP A 32 0.77 1.91 14.29
CA ASP A 32 -0.29 2.92 14.15
C ASP A 32 0.18 4.18 13.41
N THR A 33 1.36 4.69 13.74
CA THR A 33 1.93 5.86 13.06
C THR A 33 2.28 5.55 11.60
N GLU A 34 2.82 4.37 11.31
CA GLU A 34 3.12 3.95 9.94
C GLU A 34 1.84 3.78 9.11
N LEU A 35 0.75 3.26 9.70
CA LEU A 35 -0.55 3.16 9.03
C LEU A 35 -1.11 4.53 8.64
N LEU A 36 -1.09 5.48 9.58
CA LEU A 36 -1.58 6.85 9.36
C LEU A 36 -0.74 7.62 8.34
N LEU A 37 0.55 7.33 8.23
CA LEU A 37 1.41 7.92 7.21
C LEU A 37 1.23 7.22 5.86
N ALA A 38 1.16 5.89 5.84
CA ALA A 38 1.00 5.09 4.63
C ALA A 38 -0.28 5.47 3.90
N VAL A 39 -1.38 5.67 4.61
CA VAL A 39 -2.66 6.12 4.03
C VAL A 39 -2.60 7.55 3.48
N CYS A 40 -1.54 8.32 3.68
CA CYS A 40 -1.41 9.65 3.09
C CYS A 40 -0.38 9.71 1.97
N SER A 41 0.62 8.82 1.99
CA SER A 41 1.75 8.86 1.05
C SER A 41 1.76 7.75 0.00
N SER A 42 0.90 6.74 0.12
CA SER A 42 0.85 5.59 -0.80
C SER A 42 0.38 5.99 -2.20
N ASP A 43 0.92 5.33 -3.22
CA ASP A 43 0.46 5.44 -4.60
C ASP A 43 -0.98 4.98 -4.74
N PHE A 44 -1.34 3.90 -4.03
CA PHE A 44 -2.68 3.34 -4.03
C PHE A 44 -3.14 3.02 -2.62
N VAL A 45 -4.44 3.20 -2.38
CA VAL A 45 -5.13 2.72 -1.18
C VAL A 45 -6.49 2.14 -1.55
N VAL A 46 -6.68 0.88 -1.20
CA VAL A 46 -7.80 0.07 -1.68
C VAL A 46 -8.34 -0.81 -0.55
N ARG A 47 -9.66 -0.83 -0.37
CA ARG A 47 -10.35 -1.80 0.49
C ARG A 47 -10.80 -3.00 -0.33
N GLY A 48 -10.47 -4.20 0.13
CA GLY A 48 -10.88 -5.43 -0.53
C GLY A 48 -10.58 -6.68 0.27
N SER A 49 -10.80 -7.83 -0.36
CA SER A 49 -10.45 -9.15 0.16
C SER A 49 -9.42 -9.83 -0.74
N ILE A 50 -8.69 -10.78 -0.16
CA ILE A 50 -7.71 -11.59 -0.90
C ILE A 50 -8.49 -12.71 -1.62
N SER A 51 -8.45 -12.69 -2.96
CA SER A 51 -9.07 -13.73 -3.78
C SER A 51 -8.18 -14.96 -3.86
N SER A 52 -6.90 -14.76 -4.16
CA SER A 52 -5.93 -15.82 -4.36
C SER A 52 -4.52 -15.31 -4.06
N VAL A 53 -3.60 -16.23 -3.75
CA VAL A 53 -2.18 -15.92 -3.58
C VAL A 53 -1.37 -16.93 -4.40
N SER A 54 -0.46 -16.44 -5.22
CA SER A 54 0.51 -17.25 -5.95
C SER A 54 1.93 -16.89 -5.52
N HIS A 55 2.82 -17.88 -5.49
CA HIS A 55 4.19 -17.71 -5.03
C HIS A 55 5.15 -17.90 -6.21
N ASN A 56 6.12 -16.99 -6.35
CA ASN A 56 7.16 -17.04 -7.35
C ASN A 56 8.53 -17.18 -6.68
N SER A 57 9.00 -18.42 -6.58
CA SER A 57 10.31 -18.73 -5.98
C SER A 57 11.49 -18.17 -6.77
N ALA A 58 11.36 -17.99 -8.08
CA ALA A 58 12.44 -17.42 -8.90
C ALA A 58 12.65 -15.93 -8.63
N ARG A 59 11.55 -15.19 -8.39
CA ARG A 59 11.58 -13.76 -8.04
C ARG A 59 11.64 -13.50 -6.53
N GLN A 60 11.50 -14.53 -5.70
CA GLN A 60 11.34 -14.41 -4.24
C GLN A 60 10.16 -13.48 -3.85
N THR A 61 9.09 -13.51 -4.64
CA THR A 61 7.88 -12.71 -4.43
C THR A 61 6.62 -13.56 -4.32
N SER A 62 5.59 -13.01 -3.70
CA SER A 62 4.23 -13.53 -3.75
C SER A 62 3.32 -12.50 -4.41
N GLN A 63 2.46 -12.97 -5.30
CA GLN A 63 1.44 -12.15 -5.95
C GLN A 63 0.09 -12.44 -5.30
N VAL A 64 -0.54 -11.37 -4.83
CA VAL A 64 -1.83 -11.39 -4.13
C VAL A 64 -2.86 -10.83 -5.08
N GLU A 65 -3.83 -11.64 -5.47
CA GLU A 65 -4.98 -11.17 -6.23
C GLU A 65 -6.02 -10.61 -5.27
N VAL A 66 -6.43 -9.37 -5.50
CA VAL A 66 -7.35 -8.65 -4.61
C VAL A 66 -8.64 -8.34 -5.35
N SER A 67 -9.75 -8.72 -4.72
CA SER A 67 -11.09 -8.24 -5.08
C SER A 67 -11.40 -6.99 -4.26
N ALA A 68 -11.29 -5.85 -4.92
CA ALA A 68 -11.42 -4.54 -4.30
C ALA A 68 -12.87 -4.05 -4.34
N ALA A 69 -13.42 -3.86 -3.14
CA ALA A 69 -14.75 -3.28 -2.94
C ALA A 69 -14.75 -1.77 -3.16
N ARG A 70 -13.67 -1.09 -2.76
CA ARG A 70 -13.53 0.37 -2.93
C ARG A 70 -12.07 0.73 -3.19
N VAL A 71 -11.82 1.49 -4.25
CA VAL A 71 -10.55 2.16 -4.51
C VAL A 71 -10.68 3.60 -4.01
N TYR A 72 -9.89 3.99 -3.01
CA TYR A 72 -9.94 5.36 -2.47
C TYR A 72 -9.12 6.30 -3.34
N TRP A 73 -7.90 5.89 -3.68
CA TRP A 73 -7.09 6.50 -4.73
C TRP A 73 -6.07 5.50 -5.27
N GLN A 74 -5.64 5.74 -6.49
CA GLN A 74 -4.50 5.09 -7.13
C GLN A 74 -3.88 6.11 -8.09
N ARG A 75 -2.55 6.23 -8.11
CA ARG A 75 -1.85 7.12 -9.05
C ARG A 75 -1.83 6.54 -10.46
N GLY A 76 -1.56 5.24 -10.60
CA GLY A 76 -1.77 4.51 -11.85
C GLY A 76 -3.08 3.73 -11.86
N GLY A 77 -3.17 2.79 -12.80
CA GLY A 77 -4.37 1.98 -13.07
C GLY A 77 -4.21 0.52 -12.67
N VAL A 78 -3.45 0.22 -11.61
CA VAL A 78 -3.16 -1.16 -11.18
C VAL A 78 -4.39 -1.94 -10.71
N PHE A 79 -5.46 -1.24 -10.31
CA PHE A 79 -6.78 -1.83 -10.10
C PHE A 79 -7.71 -1.40 -11.22
N GLU A 80 -8.20 -2.38 -11.96
CA GLU A 80 -9.12 -2.18 -13.08
C GLU A 80 -10.53 -2.65 -12.71
N ARG A 81 -11.53 -1.94 -13.21
CA ARG A 81 -12.93 -2.33 -13.07
C ARG A 81 -13.34 -3.13 -14.29
N HIS A 82 -13.60 -4.41 -14.12
CA HIS A 82 -14.19 -5.20 -15.20
C HIS A 82 -15.64 -4.79 -15.42
N ALA A 83 -16.02 -4.52 -16.68
CA ALA A 83 -17.38 -4.12 -17.05
C ALA A 83 -18.48 -5.11 -16.59
N ALA A 84 -18.14 -6.39 -16.44
CA ALA A 84 -19.05 -7.45 -16.03
C ALA A 84 -19.07 -7.71 -14.50
N ALA A 85 -18.25 -7.02 -13.70
CA ALA A 85 -18.14 -7.26 -12.26
C ALA A 85 -18.35 -5.95 -11.45
N PRO A 86 -19.07 -6.02 -10.32
CA PRO A 86 -19.24 -4.84 -9.45
C PRO A 86 -17.94 -4.43 -8.75
N LEU A 87 -16.99 -5.37 -8.60
CA LEU A 87 -15.74 -5.20 -7.85
C LEU A 87 -14.56 -4.89 -8.77
N TRP A 88 -13.63 -4.08 -8.26
CA TRP A 88 -12.34 -3.84 -8.89
C TRP A 88 -11.44 -5.06 -8.70
N ARG A 89 -10.59 -5.37 -9.68
CA ARG A 89 -9.58 -6.42 -9.56
C ARG A 89 -8.19 -5.85 -9.80
N GLY A 90 -7.23 -6.34 -9.04
CA GLY A 90 -5.83 -5.96 -9.18
C GLY A 90 -4.91 -6.98 -8.53
N HIS A 91 -3.64 -6.90 -8.89
CA HIS A 91 -2.59 -7.75 -8.34
C HIS A 91 -1.62 -6.91 -7.53
N ILE A 92 -1.28 -7.39 -6.34
CA ILE A 92 -0.29 -6.76 -5.47
C ILE A 92 0.87 -7.73 -5.23
N VAL A 93 2.09 -7.26 -5.38
CA VAL A 93 3.32 -8.01 -5.17
C VAL A 93 3.85 -7.74 -3.76
N THR A 94 4.31 -8.78 -3.09
CA THR A 94 4.97 -8.71 -1.78
C THR A 94 6.13 -9.71 -1.71
N LEU A 95 6.96 -9.63 -0.67
CA LEU A 95 8.08 -10.56 -0.50
C LEU A 95 7.58 -11.95 -0.10
N LEU A 96 8.22 -13.00 -0.64
CA LEU A 96 7.86 -14.38 -0.32
C LEU A 96 8.00 -14.71 1.16
N GLN A 97 9.00 -14.12 1.83
CA GLN A 97 9.24 -14.29 3.27
C GLN A 97 8.12 -13.72 4.17
N CYS A 98 7.17 -12.97 3.60
CA CYS A 98 6.02 -12.45 4.34
C CYS A 98 4.91 -13.48 4.53
N HIS A 99 5.02 -14.64 3.87
CA HIS A 99 4.11 -15.78 4.04
C HIS A 99 2.64 -15.37 4.00
N VAL A 100 2.29 -14.50 3.05
CA VAL A 100 0.92 -14.03 2.88
C VAL A 100 0.04 -15.21 2.50
N LYS A 101 -1.12 -15.27 3.14
CA LYS A 101 -2.11 -16.32 2.93
C LYS A 101 -3.45 -15.68 2.58
N PRO A 102 -4.28 -16.35 1.76
CA PRO A 102 -5.69 -16.03 1.68
C PRO A 102 -6.28 -16.08 3.08
N GLY A 103 -7.06 -15.07 3.45
CA GLY A 103 -7.66 -14.97 4.76
C GLY A 103 -9.00 -14.27 4.68
N ASP A 104 -9.91 -14.66 5.56
CA ASP A 104 -11.25 -14.09 5.60
C ASP A 104 -11.22 -12.66 6.14
N GLY A 105 -12.06 -11.82 5.55
CA GLY A 105 -12.29 -10.44 5.95
C GLY A 105 -11.80 -9.40 4.95
N GLU A 106 -12.06 -8.14 5.27
CA GLU A 106 -11.64 -6.99 4.47
C GLU A 106 -10.36 -6.37 5.03
N PHE A 107 -9.47 -6.04 4.11
CA PHE A 107 -8.18 -5.42 4.36
C PHE A 107 -8.09 -4.09 3.64
N LEU A 108 -7.30 -3.18 4.20
CA LEU A 108 -6.92 -1.94 3.55
C LEU A 108 -5.52 -2.08 2.99
N PHE A 109 -5.40 -2.30 1.69
CA PHE A 109 -4.12 -2.43 1.01
C PHE A 109 -3.57 -1.05 0.69
N MET A 110 -2.35 -0.78 1.15
CA MET A 110 -1.63 0.48 0.94
C MET A 110 -0.24 0.16 0.43
N GLY A 111 0.23 0.88 -0.59
CA GLY A 111 1.54 0.60 -1.16
C GLY A 111 1.98 1.56 -2.24
N SER A 112 3.05 1.17 -2.92
CA SER A 112 3.65 1.96 -3.98
C SER A 112 3.52 1.26 -5.33
N GLU A 113 3.44 2.04 -6.40
CA GLU A 113 3.42 1.52 -7.76
C GLU A 113 4.81 1.68 -8.39
N HIS A 114 5.38 0.58 -8.86
CA HIS A 114 6.67 0.56 -9.53
C HIS A 114 6.54 -0.11 -10.89
N PHE A 115 6.73 0.67 -11.96
CA PHE A 115 6.65 0.18 -13.35
C PHE A 115 5.34 -0.56 -13.69
N GLY A 116 4.20 -0.12 -13.13
CA GLY A 116 2.90 -0.77 -13.31
C GLY A 116 2.67 -2.00 -12.43
N GLU A 117 3.63 -2.37 -11.57
CA GLU A 117 3.44 -3.37 -10.52
C GLU A 117 3.08 -2.68 -9.20
N ALA A 118 1.98 -3.10 -8.56
CA ALA A 118 1.63 -2.62 -7.22
C ALA A 118 2.42 -3.40 -6.17
N TRP A 119 3.25 -2.73 -5.38
CA TRP A 119 4.02 -3.31 -4.30
C TRP A 119 3.37 -3.03 -2.95
N LEU A 120 3.21 -4.09 -2.16
CA LEU A 120 2.54 -4.00 -0.86
C LEU A 120 3.43 -3.31 0.17
N GLY A 121 2.90 -2.25 0.80
CA GLY A 121 3.51 -1.60 1.95
C GLY A 121 2.88 -2.06 3.27
N CYS A 122 1.60 -1.70 3.48
CA CYS A 122 0.84 -2.05 4.67
C CYS A 122 -0.51 -2.68 4.29
N ALA A 123 -0.95 -3.67 5.07
CA ALA A 123 -2.24 -4.34 4.87
C ALA A 123 -2.95 -4.67 6.21
N PRO A 124 -3.35 -3.67 7.01
CA PRO A 124 -4.18 -3.93 8.18
C PRO A 124 -5.56 -4.46 7.76
N ARG A 125 -6.26 -5.10 8.70
CA ARG A 125 -7.71 -5.31 8.53
C ARG A 125 -8.40 -3.95 8.56
N TYR A 126 -9.44 -3.78 7.74
CA TYR A 126 -10.13 -2.49 7.61
C TYR A 126 -10.67 -1.99 8.96
N LYS A 127 -11.27 -2.89 9.76
CA LYS A 127 -11.76 -2.59 11.11
C LYS A 127 -10.68 -2.04 12.06
N ASP A 128 -9.46 -2.57 11.98
CA ASP A 128 -8.37 -2.21 12.88
C ASP A 128 -7.83 -0.83 12.49
N PHE A 129 -7.67 -0.59 11.18
CA PHE A 129 -7.33 0.72 10.64
C PHE A 129 -8.36 1.80 11.04
N LEU A 130 -9.66 1.51 10.94
CA LEU A 130 -10.71 2.46 11.34
C LEU A 130 -10.59 2.87 12.80
N SER A 131 -10.28 1.93 13.70
CA SER A 131 -10.07 2.21 15.11
C SER A 131 -8.88 3.15 15.34
N VAL A 132 -7.76 2.87 14.67
CA VAL A 132 -6.55 3.71 14.74
C VAL A 132 -6.79 5.10 14.16
N TYR A 133 -7.41 5.18 12.97
CA TYR A 133 -7.70 6.44 12.29
C TYR A 133 -8.64 7.33 13.08
N LYS A 134 -9.74 6.79 13.62
CA LYS A 134 -10.69 7.57 14.44
C LYS A 134 -10.06 8.11 15.72
N THR A 135 -9.25 7.29 16.39
CA THR A 135 -8.49 7.71 17.57
C THR A 135 -7.53 8.86 17.24
N ALA A 136 -6.79 8.74 16.13
CA ALA A 136 -5.86 9.76 15.68
C ALA A 136 -6.57 11.05 15.23
N TRP A 137 -7.71 10.93 14.56
CA TRP A 137 -8.53 12.05 14.12
C TRP A 137 -9.08 12.85 15.31
N ALA A 138 -9.64 12.15 16.32
CA ALA A 138 -10.10 12.77 17.55
C ALA A 138 -8.96 13.48 18.31
N ALA A 139 -7.76 12.90 18.29
CA ALA A 139 -6.56 13.49 18.87
C ALA A 139 -5.90 14.57 18.01
N ARG A 140 -6.43 14.87 16.80
CA ARG A 140 -5.85 15.81 15.82
C ARG A 140 -4.41 15.47 15.42
N ARG A 141 -4.12 14.18 15.28
CA ARG A 141 -2.80 13.62 14.93
C ARG A 141 -2.77 12.94 13.55
N ASN A 142 -3.82 13.09 12.75
CA ASN A 142 -3.86 12.59 11.38
C ASN A 142 -3.09 13.51 10.42
N SER A 143 -2.27 12.93 9.53
CA SER A 143 -1.49 13.69 8.55
C SER A 143 -2.29 14.11 7.32
N CYS A 144 -3.40 13.45 7.04
CA CYS A 144 -4.35 13.77 5.97
C CYS A 144 -5.77 13.38 6.39
N ASP A 145 -6.76 13.81 5.62
CA ASP A 145 -8.14 13.36 5.76
C ASP A 145 -8.40 12.16 4.84
N PHE A 146 -8.85 11.07 5.43
CA PHE A 146 -9.21 9.84 4.77
C PHE A 146 -10.73 9.70 4.72
N PRO A 147 -11.34 9.57 3.53
CA PRO A 147 -12.78 9.43 3.42
C PRO A 147 -13.23 8.09 3.99
N LEU A 148 -13.85 8.16 5.17
CA LEU A 148 -14.56 7.03 5.77
C LEU A 148 -15.86 6.76 5.01
N ASP A 149 -16.26 5.49 4.93
CA ASP A 149 -17.59 5.12 4.39
C ASP A 149 -18.71 5.55 5.35
#